data_AF-A0A965YWA9-F1
#
_entry.id   AF-A0A965YWA9-F1
#
_cell.length_a   1.000
_cell.length_b   1.000
_cell.length_c   1.000
_cell.angle_alpha   90.00
_cell.angle_beta   90.00
_cell.angle_gamma   90.00
#
_symmetry.space_group_name_H-M   'P 1'
#
loop_
_entity.id
_entity.type
_entity.pdbx_description
1 polymer ?
#
loop_
_entity_poly.entity_id
_entity_poly.type
_entity_poly.pdbx_seq_one_letter_code
_entity_poly.pdbx_strand_id
1 'polypeptide(L)' 'MNSELKNIQQFFTERRLRCLSVKSIEIEAELPAKTLSHFLKGRRLLNSEHLDALIPVLVDFGYKPVDEQFL' A
#
# COMPACT_ATOMS: atom_id res chain seq x y z
N MET A 1 7.00 -6.04 -9.78
CA MET A 1 7.09 -6.25 -8.31
C MET A 1 7.94 -5.23 -7.57
N ASN A 2 9.26 -5.10 -7.82
CA ASN A 2 10.07 -4.08 -7.14
C ASN A 2 9.69 -2.63 -7.51
N SER A 3 9.16 -2.43 -8.73
CA SER A 3 8.52 -1.20 -9.20
C SER A 3 7.29 -0.84 -8.38
N GLU A 4 6.34 -1.77 -8.26
CA GLU A 4 5.08 -1.57 -7.54
C GLU A 4 5.31 -1.24 -6.06
N LEU A 5 6.18 -1.98 -5.38
CA LEU A 5 6.50 -1.70 -3.97
C LEU A 5 7.04 -0.27 -3.78
N LYS A 6 7.93 0.18 -4.67
CA LYS A 6 8.41 1.57 -4.64
C LYS A 6 7.30 2.58 -4.94
N ASN A 7 6.41 2.27 -5.88
CA ASN A 7 5.26 3.12 -6.20
C ASN A 7 4.32 3.27 -5.00
N ILE A 8 4.03 2.18 -4.27
CA ILE A 8 3.26 2.22 -3.02
C ILE A 8 3.96 3.12 -2.00
N GLN A 9 5.27 2.96 -1.79
CA GLN A 9 6.02 3.83 -0.87
C GLN A 9 5.92 5.31 -1.26
N GLN A 10 6.04 5.63 -2.55
CA GLN A 10 5.92 6.99 -3.07
C GLN A 10 4.52 7.58 -2.93
N PHE A 11 3.48 6.74 -3.05
CA PHE A 11 2.10 7.17 -2.82
C PHE A 11 1.90 7.71 -1.40
N PHE A 12 2.51 7.10 -0.39
CA PHE A 12 2.45 7.56 1.00
C PHE A 12 3.41 8.72 1.29
N THR A 13 3.19 9.85 0.60
CA THR A 13 3.84 11.14 0.92
C THR A 13 3.50 11.61 2.34
N GLU A 14 4.28 12.53 2.90
CA GLU A 14 3.99 13.15 4.20
C GLU A 14 2.58 13.76 4.28
N ARG A 15 2.07 14.33 3.17
CA ARG A 15 0.70 14.85 3.11
C ARG A 15 -0.32 13.72 3.17
N ARG A 16 -0.15 12.64 2.40
CA ARG A 16 -1.07 11.50 2.42
C ARG A 16 -1.01 10.77 3.76
N LEU A 17 0.14 10.63 4.41
CA LEU A 17 0.24 10.07 5.76
C LEU A 17 -0.52 10.87 6.83
N ARG A 18 -0.67 12.18 6.65
CA ARG A 18 -1.49 13.02 7.55
C ARG A 18 -2.99 12.86 7.32
N CYS A 19 -3.41 12.49 6.12
CA CYS A 19 -4.83 12.41 5.73
C CYS A 19 -5.36 10.98 5.65
N LEU A 20 -4.50 9.99 5.38
CA LEU A 20 -4.82 8.58 5.25
C LEU A 20 -4.23 7.83 6.44
N SER A 21 -5.12 7.27 7.26
CA SER A 21 -4.74 6.41 8.36
C SER A 21 -4.25 5.06 7.81
N VAL A 22 -2.95 4.79 7.93
CA VAL A 22 -2.34 3.50 7.54
C VAL A 22 -3.07 2.33 8.22
N LYS A 23 -3.48 2.50 9.49
CA LYS A 23 -4.23 1.47 10.21
C LYS A 23 -5.60 1.21 9.57
N SER A 24 -6.28 2.25 9.12
CA SER A 24 -7.61 2.10 8.49
C SER A 24 -7.49 1.40 7.14
N ILE A 25 -6.46 1.74 6.35
CA ILE A 25 -6.14 1.04 5.10
C ILE A 25 -5.80 -0.44 5.36
N GLU A 26 -5.01 -0.74 6.40
CA GLU A 26 -4.73 -2.13 6.79
C GLU A 26 -6.03 -2.91 7.11
N ILE A 27 -6.96 -2.30 7.85
CA ILE A 27 -8.24 -2.93 8.19
C ILE A 27 -9.10 -3.16 6.95
N GLU A 28 -9.20 -2.14 6.08
CA GLU A 28 -10.03 -2.18 4.87
C GLU A 28 -9.48 -3.18 3.83
N ALA A 29 -8.16 -3.27 3.70
CA ALA A 29 -7.50 -4.26 2.86
C ALA A 29 -7.32 -5.64 3.54
N GLU A 30 -7.95 -5.86 4.70
CA GLU A 30 -7.86 -7.10 5.50
C GLU A 30 -6.41 -7.55 5.80
N LEU A 31 -5.48 -6.60 5.87
CA LEU A 31 -4.08 -6.86 6.16
C LEU A 31 -3.86 -7.04 7.67
N PRO A 32 -2.92 -7.91 8.09
CA PRO A 32 -2.54 -7.99 9.49
C PRO A 32 -2.04 -6.65 10.01
N ALA A 33 -2.39 -6.33 11.25
CA ALA A 33 -2.01 -5.05 11.87
C ALA A 33 -0.50 -4.78 11.77
N LYS A 34 -0.14 -3.53 11.47
CA LYS A 34 1.22 -3.02 11.28
C LYS A 34 1.95 -3.56 10.04
N THR A 35 1.31 -4.36 9.18
CA THR A 35 1.94 -4.86 7.94
C THR A 35 2.36 -3.71 7.03
N LEU A 36 1.44 -2.81 6.70
CA LEU A 36 1.71 -1.65 5.86
C LEU A 36 2.60 -0.64 6.59
N SER A 37 2.38 -0.43 7.88
CA SER A 37 3.24 0.45 8.70
C SER A 37 4.70 -0.01 8.73
N HIS A 38 4.95 -1.31 8.85
CA HIS A 38 6.31 -1.87 8.79
C HIS A 38 6.91 -1.79 7.40
N PHE A 39 6.10 -1.99 6.36
CA PHE A 39 6.52 -1.84 4.98
C PHE A 39 6.98 -0.41 4.67
N LEU A 40 6.19 0.60 5.04
CA LEU A 40 6.52 2.01 4.83
C LEU A 40 7.77 2.46 5.60
N LYS A 41 8.11 1.78 6.71
CA LYS A 41 9.34 1.99 7.47
C LYS A 41 10.53 1.17 6.97
N GLY A 42 10.38 0.40 5.88
CA GLY A 42 11.43 -0.45 5.31
C GLY A 42 11.77 -1.68 6.16
N ARG A 43 10.91 -2.08 7.11
CA ARG A 43 11.17 -3.22 8.01
C ARG A 43 10.77 -4.57 7.42
N ARG A 44 9.86 -4.60 6.45
CA ARG A 44 9.32 -5.80 5.81
C ARG A 44 8.88 -5.49 4.38
N LEU A 45 8.86 -6.48 3.49
CA LEU A 45 8.26 -6.37 2.15
C LEU A 45 6.83 -6.95 2.13
N LEU A 46 5.99 -6.42 1.23
CA LEU A 46 4.68 -7.01 0.92
C LEU A 46 4.85 -8.20 -0.03
N ASN A 47 4.07 -9.27 0.17
CA ASN A 47 4.02 -10.41 -0.75
C ASN A 47 2.88 -10.17 -1.78
N SER A 48 2.68 -11.12 -2.70
CA SER A 48 1.62 -11.03 -3.71
C SER A 48 0.23 -10.90 -3.09
N GLU A 49 -0.12 -11.73 -2.11
CA GLU A 49 -1.44 -11.70 -1.44
C GLU A 49 -1.73 -10.33 -0.81
N HIS A 50 -0.73 -9.71 -0.17
CA HIS A 50 -0.88 -8.36 0.38
C HIS A 50 -1.10 -7.33 -0.73
N LEU A 51 -0.44 -7.47 -1.88
CA LEU A 51 -0.61 -6.54 -3.01
C LEU A 51 -2.00 -6.66 -3.63
N ASP A 52 -2.46 -7.90 -3.84
CA ASP A 52 -3.77 -8.22 -4.42
C ASP A 52 -4.91 -7.62 -3.56
N ALA A 53 -4.77 -7.64 -2.24
CA ALA A 53 -5.74 -7.04 -1.32
C ALA A 53 -5.60 -5.52 -1.19
N LEU A 54 -4.37 -5.00 -1.16
CA LEU A 54 -4.10 -3.59 -0.88
C LEU A 54 -4.40 -2.66 -2.06
N ILE A 55 -4.02 -3.07 -3.27
CA ILE A 55 -4.05 -2.18 -4.44
C ILE A 55 -5.46 -1.68 -4.76
N PRO A 56 -6.53 -2.52 -4.78
CA PRO A 56 -7.89 -2.05 -5.01
C PRO A 56 -8.30 -0.93 -4.05
N VAL A 57 -7.99 -1.08 -2.76
CA VAL A 57 -8.28 -0.06 -1.73
C VAL A 57 -7.52 1.24 -2.02
N LEU A 58 -6.24 1.16 -2.40
CA LEU A 58 -5.45 2.36 -2.71
C LEU A 58 -5.96 3.09 -3.96
N VAL A 59 -6.48 2.37 -4.96
CA VAL A 59 -7.04 2.94 -6.20
C VAL A 59 -8.22 3.87 -5.90
N ASP A 60 -9.07 3.54 -4.93
CA ASP A 60 -10.18 4.40 -4.48
C ASP A 60 -9.69 5.76 -3.92
N PHE A 61 -8.44 5.81 -3.46
CA PHE A 61 -7.77 7.04 -3.01
C PHE A 61 -6.87 7.69 -4.08
N GLY A 62 -6.99 7.27 -5.34
CA GLY A 62 -6.27 7.82 -6.49
C GLY A 62 -4.86 7.26 -6.67
N TYR A 63 -4.59 6.05 -6.16
CA TYR A 63 -3.38 5.31 -6.51
C TYR A 63 -3.40 4.88 -7.98
N LYS A 64 -2.22 4.80 -8.59
CA LYS A 64 -2.05 4.37 -9.98
C LYS A 64 -1.04 3.23 -10.00
N PRO A 65 -1.48 1.98 -10.16
CA PRO A 65 -0.58 0.83 -10.28
C PRO A 65 0.36 1.01 -11.48
N VAL A 66 1.56 0.44 -11.40
CA VAL A 66 2.55 0.50 -12.48
C VAL A 66 2.82 -0.86 -13.11
N ASP A 67 2.55 -1.94 -12.39
CA ASP A 67 2.59 -3.29 -12.94
C ASP A 67 1.26 -3.60 -13.66
N GLU A 68 1.35 -4.09 -14.91
CA GLU A 68 0.18 -4.37 -15.78
C GLU A 68 -0.83 -5.34 -15.18
N GLN A 69 -0.42 -6.20 -14.26
CA GLN A 69 -1.30 -7.13 -13.56
C GLN A 69 -2.35 -6.45 -12.67
N PHE A 70 -2.16 -5.16 -12.37
CA PHE A 70 -3.02 -4.36 -11.51
C PHE A 70 -3.65 -3.15 -12.24
N LEU A 71 -3.39 -3.00 -13.54
CA LEU A 71 -4.01 -1.99 -14.40
C LEU A 71 -5.41 -2.41 -14.86
#